data_AF-A0A7C7UXB9-F1
#
_entry.id   AF-A0A7C7UXB9-F1
#
_cell.length_a   1.000
_cell.length_b   1.000
_cell.length_c   1.000
_cell.angle_alpha   90.00
_cell.angle_beta   90.00
_cell.angle_gamma   90.00
#
_symmetry.space_group_name_H-M   'P 1'
#
loop_
_entity.id
_entity.type
_entity.pdbx_description
1 polymer ?
#
loop_
_entity_poly.entity_id
_entity_poly.type
_entity_poly.pdbx_seq_one_letter_code
_entity_poly.pdbx_strand_id
1 'polypeptide(L)'
;VGAYAKMPRYYTDIGKVADVDLRVKACLEKYVGVNAKGKKGRKYIVPLAGYVATLSNGMPINIELKHPEEKRLYEYGKELWYKRVGAREFSCAICHDVLAGKRIRLQKLGAPVRDKLYAHWPAYRISKDKLWTMEDRIRGCYKSFFLFNPEKGKFDFKENWVKKPPFYMEEIIALELYMKKAANGAKVEVPGLIR
;
A
#
# COMPACT_ATOMS: atom_id res chain seq x y z
N VAL A 1 -15.43 14.14 6.59
CA VAL A 1 -14.70 14.68 5.43
C VAL A 1 -13.21 14.80 5.79
N GLY A 2 -12.28 14.46 4.89
CA GLY A 2 -10.82 14.59 5.13
C GLY A 2 -10.14 13.46 5.91
N ALA A 3 -10.83 12.35 6.18
CA ALA A 3 -10.25 11.22 6.92
C ALA A 3 -9.06 10.59 6.18
N TYR A 4 -9.18 10.38 4.86
CA TYR A 4 -8.16 9.74 4.05
C TYR A 4 -6.85 10.54 4.01
N ALA A 5 -6.91 11.86 4.05
CA ALA A 5 -5.73 12.73 4.07
C ALA A 5 -4.85 12.53 5.31
N LYS A 6 -5.38 11.94 6.38
CA LYS A 6 -4.70 11.73 7.68
C LYS A 6 -4.49 10.25 8.04
N MET A 7 -4.76 9.33 7.11
CA MET A 7 -4.51 7.89 7.24
C MET A 7 -3.27 7.49 6.42
N PRO A 8 -2.43 6.50 6.79
CA PRO A 8 -2.60 5.62 7.94
C PRO A 8 -2.34 6.31 9.28
N ARG A 9 -3.05 5.87 10.32
CA ARG A 9 -2.88 6.36 11.70
C ARG A 9 -3.29 5.30 12.72
N TYR A 10 -2.91 5.47 13.97
CA TYR A 10 -3.27 4.60 15.07
C TYR A 10 -4.75 4.75 15.44
N TYR A 11 -5.40 3.61 15.66
CA TYR A 11 -6.79 3.49 16.07
C TYR A 11 -6.87 2.67 17.37
N THR A 12 -7.33 3.29 18.44
CA THR A 12 -7.41 2.69 19.78
C THR A 12 -8.37 1.51 19.84
N ASP A 13 -9.46 1.56 19.10
CA ASP A 13 -10.50 0.51 19.08
C ASP A 13 -10.07 -0.81 18.42
N ILE A 14 -8.97 -0.79 17.65
CA ILE A 14 -8.35 -1.99 17.06
C ILE A 14 -6.90 -2.18 17.50
N GLY A 15 -6.37 -1.28 18.34
CA GLY A 15 -5.00 -1.34 18.89
C GLY A 15 -3.89 -1.31 17.86
N LYS A 16 -4.12 -0.76 16.65
CA LYS A 16 -3.18 -0.83 15.52
C LYS A 16 -3.23 0.43 14.67
N VAL A 17 -2.13 0.68 13.95
CA VAL A 17 -2.15 1.61 12.82
C VAL A 17 -2.86 0.94 11.65
N ALA A 18 -3.81 1.65 11.06
CA ALA A 18 -4.56 1.15 9.90
C ALA A 18 -4.55 2.18 8.78
N ASP A 19 -4.38 1.67 7.56
CA ASP A 19 -4.69 2.37 6.34
C ASP A 19 -6.22 2.38 6.10
N VAL A 20 -6.65 2.92 4.95
CA VAL A 20 -8.07 2.97 4.62
C VAL A 20 -8.68 1.57 4.47
N ASP A 21 -7.94 0.60 3.93
CA ASP A 21 -8.46 -0.73 3.67
C ASP A 21 -8.65 -1.52 4.96
N LEU A 22 -7.65 -1.53 5.84
CA LEU A 22 -7.76 -2.18 7.13
C LEU A 22 -8.80 -1.50 8.02
N ARG A 23 -8.92 -0.17 7.97
CA ARG A 23 -9.95 0.53 8.74
C ARG A 23 -11.36 0.18 8.26
N VAL A 24 -11.60 0.18 6.96
CA VAL A 24 -12.89 -0.23 6.38
C VAL A 24 -13.19 -1.69 6.73
N LYS A 25 -12.21 -2.59 6.60
CA LYS A 25 -12.35 -4.00 7.00
C LYS A 25 -12.81 -4.12 8.45
N ALA A 26 -12.14 -3.45 9.37
CA ALA A 26 -12.48 -3.50 10.79
C ALA A 26 -13.91 -3.00 11.06
N CYS A 27 -14.34 -1.92 10.38
CA CYS A 27 -15.70 -1.42 10.50
C CYS A 27 -16.74 -2.41 9.95
N LEU A 28 -16.48 -3.05 8.80
CA LEU A 28 -17.38 -4.06 8.22
C LEU A 28 -17.56 -5.26 9.15
N GLU A 29 -16.47 -5.74 9.75
CA GLU A 29 -16.52 -6.88 10.67
C GLU A 29 -17.22 -6.51 11.98
N LYS A 30 -16.92 -5.34 12.55
CA LYS A 30 -17.43 -4.92 13.86
C LYS A 30 -18.87 -4.44 13.84
N TYR A 31 -19.26 -3.65 12.85
CA TYR A 31 -20.55 -2.95 12.85
C TYR A 31 -21.57 -3.53 11.88
N VAL A 32 -21.11 -4.23 10.83
CA VAL A 32 -21.99 -4.81 9.80
C VAL A 32 -22.08 -6.34 9.94
N GLY A 33 -21.15 -6.97 10.65
CA GLY A 33 -21.11 -8.43 10.80
C GLY A 33 -20.66 -9.17 9.54
N VAL A 34 -20.01 -8.49 8.60
CA VAL A 34 -19.51 -9.10 7.35
C VAL A 34 -18.11 -9.64 7.56
N ASN A 35 -17.89 -10.93 7.31
CA ASN A 35 -16.55 -11.52 7.28
C ASN A 35 -15.78 -11.05 6.04
N ALA A 36 -15.01 -9.97 6.20
CA ALA A 36 -14.31 -9.30 5.12
C ALA A 36 -12.87 -9.84 4.90
N LYS A 37 -12.69 -11.16 5.00
CA LYS A 37 -11.40 -11.83 4.79
C LYS A 37 -11.09 -12.11 3.32
N GLY A 38 -9.80 -12.04 3.00
CA GLY A 38 -9.25 -12.45 1.71
C GLY A 38 -9.88 -11.74 0.50
N LYS A 39 -9.84 -12.40 -0.66
CA LYS A 39 -10.35 -11.83 -1.92
C LYS A 39 -11.86 -11.55 -1.89
N LYS A 40 -12.64 -12.35 -1.14
CA LYS A 40 -14.09 -12.15 -1.02
C LYS A 40 -14.39 -10.85 -0.28
N GLY A 41 -13.64 -10.50 0.78
CA GLY A 41 -13.79 -9.23 1.49
C GLY A 41 -13.42 -8.01 0.64
N ARG A 42 -12.41 -8.13 -0.23
CA ARG A 42 -11.95 -7.03 -1.10
C ARG A 42 -13.04 -6.44 -1.98
N LYS A 43 -14.05 -7.22 -2.38
CA LYS A 43 -15.17 -6.72 -3.22
C LYS A 43 -16.01 -5.65 -2.51
N TYR A 44 -16.02 -5.65 -1.18
CA TYR A 44 -16.66 -4.62 -0.37
C TYR A 44 -15.68 -3.51 0.02
N ILE A 45 -14.46 -3.89 0.37
CA ILE A 45 -13.46 -2.95 0.91
C ILE A 45 -12.98 -1.96 -0.16
N VAL A 46 -12.65 -2.41 -1.38
CA VAL A 46 -12.05 -1.54 -2.40
C VAL A 46 -12.98 -0.40 -2.82
N PRO A 47 -14.27 -0.62 -3.13
CA PRO A 47 -15.17 0.48 -3.47
C PRO A 47 -15.37 1.47 -2.32
N LEU A 48 -15.50 0.97 -1.08
CA LEU A 48 -15.66 1.82 0.10
C LEU A 48 -14.39 2.63 0.41
N ALA A 49 -13.22 2.01 0.30
CA ALA A 49 -11.94 2.70 0.44
C ALA A 49 -11.77 3.79 -0.62
N GLY A 50 -12.12 3.50 -1.87
CA GLY A 50 -12.18 4.48 -2.96
C GLY A 50 -13.09 5.66 -2.61
N TYR A 51 -14.33 5.38 -2.21
CA TYR A 51 -15.30 6.41 -1.82
C TYR A 51 -14.81 7.26 -0.63
N VAL A 52 -14.30 6.65 0.44
CA VAL A 52 -13.74 7.38 1.58
C VAL A 52 -12.57 8.28 1.16
N ALA A 53 -11.77 7.82 0.19
CA ALA A 53 -10.67 8.60 -0.35
C ALA A 53 -11.15 9.82 -1.16
N THR A 54 -12.21 9.69 -1.98
CA THR A 54 -12.76 10.83 -2.75
C THR A 54 -13.32 11.93 -1.85
N LEU A 55 -13.83 11.58 -0.65
CA LEU A 55 -14.26 12.55 0.37
C LEU A 55 -13.10 13.38 0.98
N SER A 56 -11.87 13.18 0.52
CA SER A 56 -10.71 13.99 0.87
C SER A 56 -10.08 14.70 -0.34
N ASN A 57 -10.68 14.63 -1.54
CA ASN A 57 -10.16 15.29 -2.73
C ASN A 57 -9.95 16.80 -2.51
N GLY A 58 -8.85 17.32 -3.04
CA GLY A 58 -8.42 18.71 -2.90
C GLY A 58 -7.79 19.05 -1.54
N MET A 59 -7.92 18.18 -0.54
CA MET A 59 -7.31 18.38 0.78
C MET A 59 -5.83 17.99 0.76
N PRO A 60 -4.96 18.71 1.49
CA PRO A 60 -3.56 18.33 1.62
C PRO A 60 -3.42 17.07 2.46
N ILE A 61 -2.58 16.13 2.02
CA ILE A 61 -2.14 15.01 2.84
C ILE A 61 -1.39 15.58 4.06
N ASN A 62 -1.77 15.08 5.25
CA ASN A 62 -1.17 15.49 6.52
C ASN A 62 -1.06 14.31 7.49
N ILE A 63 0.05 13.57 7.39
CA ILE A 63 0.45 12.53 8.34
C ILE A 63 1.32 13.17 9.43
N GLU A 64 0.93 13.02 10.69
CA GLU A 64 1.56 13.71 11.83
C GLU A 64 2.49 12.82 12.67
N LEU A 65 2.30 11.49 12.66
CA LEU A 65 3.06 10.52 13.49
C LEU A 65 3.02 10.84 14.99
N LYS A 66 1.82 10.98 15.54
CA LYS A 66 1.56 11.32 16.95
C LYS A 66 1.78 10.13 17.89
N HIS A 67 1.37 8.93 17.48
CA HIS A 67 1.46 7.74 18.32
C HIS A 67 2.83 7.05 18.18
N PRO A 68 3.42 6.47 19.24
CA PRO A 68 4.69 5.74 19.14
C PRO A 68 4.68 4.64 18.06
N GLU A 69 3.56 3.93 17.93
CA GLU A 69 3.39 2.91 16.89
C GLU A 69 3.41 3.48 15.47
N GLU A 70 2.90 4.70 15.25
CA GLU A 70 2.99 5.36 13.95
C GLU A 70 4.45 5.67 13.60
N LYS A 71 5.24 6.12 14.58
CA LYS A 71 6.67 6.38 14.40
C LYS A 71 7.43 5.09 14.11
N ARG A 72 7.15 4.01 14.87
CA ARG A 72 7.74 2.68 14.65
C ARG A 72 7.47 2.19 13.23
N LEU A 73 6.22 2.21 12.78
CA LEU A 73 5.86 1.77 11.43
C LEU A 73 6.40 2.67 10.34
N TYR A 74 6.54 3.97 10.59
CA TYR A 74 7.16 4.87 9.62
C TYR A 74 8.63 4.50 9.38
N GLU A 75 9.41 4.30 10.46
CA GLU A 75 10.80 3.86 10.33
C GLU A 75 10.91 2.45 9.73
N TYR A 76 10.02 1.54 10.11
CA TYR A 76 9.98 0.21 9.51
C TYR A 76 9.65 0.26 8.02
N GLY A 77 8.69 1.09 7.61
CA GLY A 77 8.35 1.31 6.20
C GLY A 77 9.52 1.87 5.40
N LYS A 78 10.29 2.78 6.01
CA LYS A 78 11.53 3.29 5.43
C LYS A 78 12.58 2.19 5.28
N GLU A 79 12.80 1.34 6.28
CA GLU A 79 13.70 0.18 6.14
C GLU A 79 13.27 -0.74 4.99
N LEU A 80 11.99 -1.12 4.96
CA LEU A 80 11.41 -1.99 3.94
C LEU A 80 11.56 -1.43 2.52
N TRP A 81 11.52 -0.11 2.36
CA TRP A 81 11.71 0.56 1.07
C TRP A 81 13.08 0.23 0.44
N TYR A 82 14.12 0.13 1.27
CA TYR A 82 15.49 -0.14 0.84
C TYR A 82 15.88 -1.62 0.94
N LYS A 83 15.12 -2.43 1.69
CA LYS A 83 15.41 -3.85 1.92
C LYS A 83 15.29 -4.70 0.66
N ARG A 84 16.36 -5.43 0.33
CA ARG A 84 16.36 -6.41 -0.77
C ARG A 84 15.76 -7.72 -0.28
N VAL A 85 14.78 -8.24 -1.02
CA VAL A 85 14.07 -9.48 -0.66
C VAL A 85 13.71 -10.32 -1.88
N GLY A 86 13.38 -11.59 -1.62
CA GLY A 86 12.97 -12.55 -2.64
C GLY A 86 14.13 -13.03 -3.51
N ALA A 87 13.86 -13.99 -4.39
CA ALA A 87 14.89 -14.64 -5.21
C ALA A 87 15.58 -13.73 -6.23
N ARG A 88 15.03 -12.52 -6.45
CA ARG A 88 15.62 -11.51 -7.33
C ARG A 88 16.40 -10.42 -6.57
N GLU A 89 16.44 -10.49 -5.25
CA GLU A 89 17.10 -9.51 -4.38
C GLU A 89 16.70 -8.05 -4.69
N PHE A 90 15.42 -7.83 -4.98
CA PHE A 90 14.90 -6.51 -5.29
C PHE A 90 14.44 -5.76 -4.05
N SER A 91 14.58 -4.44 -4.07
CA SER A 91 13.95 -3.50 -3.16
C SER A 91 13.12 -2.47 -3.94
N CYS A 92 12.23 -1.74 -3.26
CA CYS A 92 11.46 -0.67 -3.91
C CYS A 92 12.40 0.41 -4.48
N ALA A 93 13.39 0.81 -3.69
CA ALA A 93 14.38 1.84 -4.02
C ALA A 93 15.18 1.55 -5.31
N ILE A 94 15.49 0.29 -5.63
CA ILE A 94 16.21 -0.04 -6.88
C ILE A 94 15.45 0.49 -8.10
N CYS A 95 14.14 0.26 -8.16
CA CYS A 95 13.33 0.71 -9.29
C CYS A 95 12.88 2.17 -9.16
N HIS A 96 12.57 2.58 -7.93
CA HIS A 96 11.82 3.81 -7.68
C HIS A 96 12.67 4.99 -7.19
N ASP A 97 13.93 4.75 -6.85
CA ASP A 97 14.92 5.81 -6.54
C ASP A 97 16.09 5.75 -7.53
N VAL A 98 16.79 4.61 -7.61
CA VAL A 98 18.00 4.45 -8.42
C VAL A 98 17.68 4.51 -9.92
N LEU A 99 16.65 3.78 -10.35
CA LEU A 99 16.21 3.75 -11.75
C LEU A 99 15.01 4.67 -12.03
N ALA A 100 14.70 5.58 -11.11
CA ALA A 100 13.62 6.55 -11.30
C ALA A 100 13.78 7.32 -12.61
N GLY A 101 12.69 7.43 -13.38
CA GLY A 101 12.69 8.09 -14.68
C GLY A 101 13.25 7.24 -15.83
N LYS A 102 13.89 6.10 -15.55
CA LYS A 102 14.25 5.08 -16.55
C LYS A 102 13.02 4.24 -16.91
N ARG A 103 13.24 3.14 -17.65
CA ARG A 103 12.18 2.23 -18.08
C ARG A 103 12.52 0.76 -17.84
N ILE A 104 11.51 -0.04 -17.52
CA ILE A 104 11.55 -1.50 -17.65
C ILE A 104 10.66 -1.87 -18.83
N ARG A 105 11.26 -2.42 -19.88
CA ARG A 105 10.60 -2.60 -21.19
C ARG A 105 10.00 -1.26 -21.65
N LEU A 106 8.68 -1.20 -21.82
CA LEU A 106 7.96 0.00 -22.25
C LEU A 106 7.34 0.80 -21.09
N GLN A 107 7.61 0.43 -19.84
CA GLN A 107 7.04 1.10 -18.67
C GLN A 107 8.06 2.07 -18.07
N LYS A 108 7.72 3.37 -18.06
CA LYS A 108 8.49 4.38 -17.32
C LYS A 108 8.35 4.13 -15.81
N LEU A 109 9.47 4.19 -15.10
CA LEU A 109 9.52 4.05 -13.66
C LEU A 109 9.29 5.42 -13.00
N GLY A 110 8.22 5.55 -12.22
CA GLY A 110 7.97 6.75 -11.40
C GLY A 110 8.79 6.74 -10.11
N ALA A 111 8.93 7.89 -9.45
CA ALA A 111 9.54 8.00 -8.13
C ALA A 111 8.46 8.32 -7.07
N PRO A 112 7.69 7.32 -6.57
CA PRO A 112 6.55 7.53 -5.68
C PRO A 112 6.84 8.32 -4.41
N VAL A 113 8.02 8.17 -3.80
CA VAL A 113 8.40 8.92 -2.59
C VAL A 113 8.76 10.36 -2.96
N ARG A 114 9.68 10.54 -3.91
CA ARG A 114 10.17 11.87 -4.33
C ARG A 114 9.08 12.72 -4.99
N ASP A 115 8.31 12.12 -5.88
CA ASP A 115 7.30 12.79 -6.70
C ASP A 115 5.91 12.76 -6.03
N LYS A 116 5.83 12.34 -4.76
CA LYS A 116 4.61 12.33 -3.92
C LYS A 116 3.41 11.60 -4.53
N LEU A 117 3.66 10.55 -5.31
CA LEU A 117 2.64 9.89 -6.14
C LEU A 117 1.54 9.18 -5.34
N TYR A 118 1.71 8.99 -4.03
CA TYR A 118 0.65 8.45 -3.17
C TYR A 118 -0.62 9.32 -3.24
N ALA A 119 -0.49 10.63 -3.51
CA ALA A 119 -1.60 11.57 -3.68
C ALA A 119 -2.68 11.13 -4.70
N HIS A 120 -2.31 10.27 -5.65
CA HIS A 120 -3.19 9.76 -6.70
C HIS A 120 -3.68 8.32 -6.46
N TRP A 121 -3.54 7.80 -5.23
CA TRP A 121 -4.06 6.49 -4.83
C TRP A 121 -5.22 6.64 -3.86
N PRO A 122 -6.29 5.81 -3.93
CA PRO A 122 -6.53 4.68 -4.85
C PRO A 122 -6.61 5.10 -6.33
N ALA A 123 -6.33 4.16 -7.24
CA ALA A 123 -6.24 4.44 -8.66
C ALA A 123 -6.96 3.39 -9.52
N TYR A 124 -7.64 3.84 -10.58
CA TYR A 124 -8.24 2.98 -11.58
C TYR A 124 -7.17 2.43 -12.52
N ARG A 125 -7.08 1.10 -12.60
CA ARG A 125 -6.12 0.41 -13.47
C ARG A 125 -6.77 0.00 -14.79
N ILE A 126 -6.48 0.76 -15.84
CA ILE A 126 -7.11 0.62 -17.16
C ILE A 126 -6.87 -0.80 -17.73
N SER A 127 -5.65 -1.35 -17.65
CA SER A 127 -5.35 -2.69 -18.19
C SER A 127 -6.05 -3.85 -17.47
N LYS A 128 -6.74 -3.58 -16.36
CA LYS A 128 -7.46 -4.58 -15.57
C LYS A 128 -8.92 -4.24 -15.32
N ASP A 129 -9.37 -3.08 -15.79
CA ASP A 129 -10.74 -2.58 -15.63
C ASP A 129 -11.20 -2.59 -14.17
N LYS A 130 -10.30 -2.20 -13.24
CA LYS A 130 -10.51 -2.31 -11.80
C LYS A 130 -9.86 -1.18 -11.02
N LEU A 131 -10.55 -0.68 -10.00
CA LEU A 131 -9.97 0.17 -8.98
C LEU A 131 -9.00 -0.65 -8.10
N TRP A 132 -7.82 -0.10 -7.86
CA TRP A 132 -6.80 -0.66 -6.97
C TRP A 132 -6.50 0.32 -5.84
N THR A 133 -6.32 -0.22 -4.65
CA THR A 133 -5.77 0.52 -3.50
C THR A 133 -4.25 0.29 -3.43
N MET A 134 -3.57 0.96 -2.50
CA MET A 134 -2.12 0.83 -2.37
C MET A 134 -1.72 -0.57 -1.87
N GLU A 135 -2.55 -1.22 -1.05
CA GLU A 135 -2.48 -2.65 -0.71
C GLU A 135 -2.34 -3.54 -1.96
N ASP A 136 -3.15 -3.33 -3.00
CA ASP A 136 -3.05 -4.10 -4.24
C ASP A 136 -1.78 -3.81 -5.02
N ARG A 137 -1.33 -2.55 -5.00
CA ARG A 137 -0.12 -2.10 -5.69
C ARG A 137 1.13 -2.69 -5.05
N ILE A 138 1.29 -2.57 -3.74
CA ILE A 138 2.44 -3.08 -2.99
C ILE A 138 2.53 -4.61 -3.14
N ARG A 139 1.42 -5.32 -2.99
CA ARG A 139 1.37 -6.78 -3.25
C ARG A 139 1.69 -7.14 -4.68
N GLY A 140 1.32 -6.27 -5.63
CA GLY A 140 1.72 -6.38 -7.03
C GLY A 140 3.23 -6.23 -7.23
N CYS A 141 3.88 -5.29 -6.53
CA CYS A 141 5.33 -5.12 -6.56
C CYS A 141 6.05 -6.34 -5.97
N TYR A 142 5.64 -6.83 -4.79
CA TYR A 142 6.24 -8.01 -4.17
C TYR A 142 6.11 -9.29 -5.00
N LYS A 143 5.03 -9.43 -5.79
CA LYS A 143 4.92 -10.52 -6.76
C LYS A 143 6.12 -10.56 -7.73
N SER A 144 6.65 -9.40 -8.12
CA SER A 144 7.80 -9.30 -9.03
C SER A 144 9.14 -9.57 -8.35
N PHE A 145 9.19 -9.56 -7.01
CA PHE A 145 10.41 -9.81 -6.23
C PHE A 145 10.66 -11.31 -6.03
N PHE A 146 9.65 -12.15 -6.28
CA PHE A 146 9.69 -13.60 -6.08
C PHE A 146 10.01 -13.95 -4.62
N LEU A 147 9.19 -13.41 -3.71
CA LEU A 147 9.20 -13.84 -2.31
C LEU A 147 8.98 -15.35 -2.21
N PHE A 148 9.63 -16.00 -1.26
CA PHE A 148 9.49 -17.44 -1.02
C PHE A 148 9.65 -17.73 0.47
N ASN A 149 9.18 -18.90 0.92
CA ASN A 149 9.46 -19.36 2.28
C ASN A 149 10.85 -20.04 2.32
N PRO A 150 11.86 -19.43 2.96
CA PRO A 150 13.20 -20.01 3.06
C PRO A 150 13.24 -21.27 3.95
N GLU A 151 12.28 -21.45 4.87
CA GLU A 151 12.16 -22.67 5.68
C GLU A 151 11.87 -23.90 4.81
N LYS A 152 11.35 -23.67 3.59
CA LYS A 152 11.10 -24.71 2.59
C LYS A 152 12.25 -24.84 1.58
N GLY A 153 13.46 -24.42 1.94
CA GLY A 153 14.66 -24.56 1.13
C GLY A 153 14.92 -23.40 0.15
N LYS A 154 15.72 -23.68 -0.88
CA LYS A 154 16.08 -22.71 -1.93
C LYS A 154 14.84 -22.35 -2.76
N PHE A 155 14.85 -21.17 -3.38
CA PHE A 155 13.74 -20.70 -4.20
C PHE A 155 13.31 -21.72 -5.27
N ASP A 156 12.04 -22.10 -5.24
CA ASP A 156 11.37 -22.93 -6.24
C ASP A 156 9.95 -22.40 -6.54
N PHE A 157 9.62 -22.33 -7.83
CA PHE A 157 8.34 -21.75 -8.29
C PHE A 157 7.11 -22.59 -7.93
N LYS A 158 7.26 -23.89 -7.75
CA LYS A 158 6.17 -24.84 -7.47
C LYS A 158 6.01 -25.07 -5.97
N GLU A 159 7.11 -25.11 -5.24
CA GLU A 159 7.12 -25.60 -3.85
C GLU A 159 6.98 -24.49 -2.81
N ASN A 160 7.67 -23.36 -3.00
CA ASN A 160 7.80 -22.36 -1.94
C ASN A 160 7.61 -20.91 -2.38
N TRP A 161 7.30 -20.65 -3.65
CA TRP A 161 7.02 -19.30 -4.15
C TRP A 161 5.75 -18.68 -3.54
N VAL A 162 5.91 -17.51 -2.93
CA VAL A 162 4.83 -16.66 -2.44
C VAL A 162 4.40 -15.71 -3.56
N LYS A 163 3.36 -16.10 -4.31
CA LYS A 163 2.86 -15.34 -5.47
C LYS A 163 2.45 -13.90 -5.12
N LYS A 164 1.83 -13.68 -3.97
CA LYS A 164 1.54 -12.36 -3.39
C LYS A 164 1.51 -12.50 -1.87
N PRO A 165 1.97 -11.48 -1.12
CA PRO A 165 1.80 -11.49 0.33
C PRO A 165 0.30 -11.57 0.70
N PRO A 166 -0.02 -12.09 1.91
CA PRO A 166 -1.32 -11.92 2.56
C PRO A 166 -1.81 -10.47 2.55
N PHE A 167 -3.12 -10.29 2.71
CA PHE A 167 -3.68 -8.94 2.80
C PHE A 167 -3.48 -8.35 4.20
N TYR A 168 -3.37 -7.01 4.30
CA TYR A 168 -3.35 -6.25 5.55
C TYR A 168 -2.15 -6.59 6.45
N MET A 169 -1.02 -6.91 5.82
CA MET A 169 0.23 -7.12 6.52
C MET A 169 0.75 -5.80 7.09
N GLU A 170 1.43 -5.88 8.24
CA GLU A 170 2.05 -4.72 8.88
C GLU A 170 3.06 -4.05 7.93
N GLU A 171 3.84 -4.85 7.19
CA GLU A 171 4.83 -4.40 6.21
C GLU A 171 4.21 -3.54 5.11
N ILE A 172 2.99 -3.88 4.68
CA ILE A 172 2.29 -3.12 3.65
C ILE A 172 1.85 -1.78 4.25
N ILE A 173 1.25 -1.78 5.44
CA ILE A 173 0.80 -0.56 6.12
C ILE A 173 1.99 0.35 6.44
N ALA A 174 3.14 -0.21 6.83
CA ALA A 174 4.38 0.50 7.08
C ALA A 174 4.89 1.20 5.80
N LEU A 175 4.97 0.49 4.68
CA LEU A 175 5.35 1.06 3.38
C LEU A 175 4.38 2.16 2.93
N GLU A 176 3.07 1.96 3.13
CA GLU A 176 2.07 2.98 2.85
C GLU A 176 2.28 4.24 3.69
N LEU A 177 2.49 4.07 5.00
CA LEU A 177 2.73 5.17 5.91
C LEU A 177 3.98 5.97 5.51
N TYR A 178 5.08 5.28 5.18
CA TYR A 178 6.30 5.91 4.68
C TYR A 178 6.08 6.71 3.40
N MET A 179 5.49 6.10 2.37
CA MET A 179 5.22 6.78 1.09
C MET A 179 4.25 7.95 1.24
N LYS A 180 3.20 7.80 2.04
CA LYS A 180 2.18 8.84 2.20
C LYS A 180 2.66 9.99 3.08
N LYS A 181 3.50 9.71 4.09
CA LYS A 181 4.19 10.75 4.86
C LYS A 181 5.08 11.61 3.97
N ALA A 182 5.80 11.01 3.02
CA ALA A 182 6.57 11.75 2.02
C ALA A 182 5.69 12.63 1.12
N ALA A 183 4.43 12.21 0.90
CA ALA A 183 3.43 12.97 0.16
C ALA A 183 2.75 14.10 0.95
N ASN A 184 3.16 14.39 2.20
CA ASN A 184 2.61 15.51 2.97
C ASN A 184 2.62 16.83 2.15
N GLY A 185 1.52 17.57 2.24
CA GLY A 185 1.27 18.81 1.51
C GLY A 185 0.78 18.63 0.07
N ALA A 186 0.94 17.45 -0.55
CA ALA A 186 0.29 17.17 -1.84
C ALA A 186 -1.23 17.08 -1.66
N LYS A 187 -1.98 17.56 -2.64
CA LYS A 187 -3.45 17.46 -2.64
C LYS A 187 -3.86 16.04 -2.99
N VAL A 188 -4.84 15.49 -2.27
CA VAL A 188 -5.46 14.22 -2.64
C VAL A 188 -6.22 14.42 -3.96
N GLU A 189 -5.91 13.59 -4.96
CA GLU A 189 -6.47 13.63 -6.31
C GLU A 189 -6.83 12.21 -6.76
N VAL A 190 -7.98 11.72 -6.28
CA VAL A 190 -8.40 10.32 -6.44
C VAL A 190 -9.82 10.19 -7.01
N PRO A 191 -10.15 9.10 -7.73
CA PRO A 191 -9.24 8.02 -8.12
C PRO A 191 -8.21 8.50 -9.15
N GLY A 192 -6.95 8.15 -8.94
CA GLY A 192 -5.93 8.35 -9.99
C GLY A 192 -6.17 7.40 -11.17
N LEU A 193 -5.44 7.60 -12.26
CA LEU A 193 -5.48 6.72 -13.43
C LEU A 193 -4.11 6.10 -13.66
N ILE A 194 -4.06 4.77 -13.77
CA ILE A 194 -2.82 4.02 -14.01
C ILE A 194 -3.01 2.99 -15.11
N ARG A 195 -1.91 2.69 -15.82
CA ARG A 195 -1.88 1.65 -16.84
C ARG A 195 -1.80 0.24 -16.23
#